data_AF-A0A5T0K3C0-F1
#
_entry.id   AF-A0A5T0K3C0-F1
#
_cell.length_a   1.000
_cell.length_b   1.000
_cell.length_c   1.000
_cell.angle_alpha   90.00
_cell.angle_beta   90.00
_cell.angle_gamma   90.00
#
_symmetry.space_group_name_H-M   'P 1'
#
loop_
_entity.id
_entity.type
_entity.pdbx_description
1 polymer ?
#
loop_
_entity_poly.entity_id
_entity_poly.type
_entity_poly.pdbx_seq_one_letter_code
_entity_poly.pdbx_strand_id
1 'polypeptide(L)'
;MENNQNKQEKLESVNIDKPIEKKEEDLFGRNSVAEQLNTIIKNYKEEDSITFGIIGDWGSGKTSFVNMTLEDFKDDENFIIVKFNPWNISTRKKLISDFFTTLAKEIR
;
A
#
# COMPACT_ATOMS: atom_id res chain seq x y z
N MET A 1 15.17 53.87 13.77
CA MET A 1 15.25 53.33 12.40
C MET A 1 15.20 51.82 12.54
N GLU A 2 14.09 51.24 12.09
CA GLU A 2 13.65 49.87 12.38
C GLU A 2 14.59 48.84 11.74
N ASN A 3 15.11 47.90 12.54
CA ASN A 3 15.73 46.68 12.03
C ASN A 3 14.67 45.57 11.94
N ASN A 4 13.87 45.62 10.87
CA ASN A 4 13.08 44.50 10.41
C ASN A 4 13.95 43.63 9.50
N GLN A 5 14.65 42.65 10.07
CA GLN A 5 15.25 41.56 9.29
C GLN A 5 14.79 40.21 9.81
N ASN A 6 14.06 39.53 8.92
CA ASN A 6 13.86 38.09 8.82
C ASN A 6 13.01 37.41 9.90
N LYS A 7 11.72 37.76 9.93
CA LYS A 7 10.68 36.77 10.23
C LYS A 7 10.46 35.94 8.95
N GLN A 8 11.28 34.93 8.72
CA GLN A 8 10.93 33.89 7.74
C GLN A 8 9.63 33.27 8.25
N GLU A 9 8.52 33.57 7.58
CA GLU A 9 7.27 32.85 7.79
C GLU A 9 7.55 31.37 7.47
N LYS A 10 7.58 30.56 8.53
CA LYS A 10 7.59 29.11 8.43
C LYS A 10 6.28 28.74 7.75
N LEU A 11 6.31 28.55 6.43
CA LEU A 11 5.20 27.96 5.67
C LEU A 11 4.80 26.68 6.41
N GLU A 12 3.63 26.69 7.03
CA GLU A 12 3.08 25.50 7.66
C GLU A 12 2.96 24.43 6.58
N SER A 13 3.76 23.38 6.69
CA SER A 13 3.70 22.26 5.78
C SER A 13 2.33 21.60 5.95
N VAL A 14 1.49 21.69 4.92
CA VAL A 14 0.23 20.94 4.86
C VAL A 14 0.58 19.45 4.94
N ASN A 15 0.20 18.80 6.04
CA ASN A 15 0.37 17.37 6.18
C ASN A 15 -0.78 16.67 5.45
N ILE A 16 -0.45 16.00 4.34
CA ILE A 16 -1.43 15.29 3.53
C ILE A 16 -1.57 13.90 4.12
N ASP A 17 -2.81 13.47 4.38
CA ASP A 17 -3.13 12.10 4.80
C ASP A 17 -2.75 11.14 3.66
N LYS A 18 -1.55 10.58 3.77
CA LYS A 18 -0.99 9.61 2.84
C LYS A 18 -0.75 8.30 3.59
N PRO A 19 -0.98 7.15 2.93
CA PRO A 19 -0.57 5.89 3.52
C PRO A 19 0.95 5.89 3.72
N ILE A 20 1.39 5.30 4.83
CA ILE A 20 2.82 5.04 5.04
C ILE A 20 3.28 3.93 4.09
N GLU A 21 4.56 3.93 3.77
CA GLU A 21 5.16 3.01 2.79
C GLU A 21 6.04 1.95 3.44
N LYS A 22 6.51 2.21 4.67
CA LYS A 22 7.40 1.33 5.41
C LYS A 22 6.92 1.05 6.83
N LYS A 23 7.29 -0.11 7.36
CA LYS A 23 7.00 -0.53 8.74
C LYS A 23 7.60 0.42 9.78
N GLU A 24 8.75 1.04 9.52
CA GLU A 24 9.37 1.95 10.50
C GLU A 24 8.58 3.24 10.71
N GLU A 25 7.66 3.57 9.79
CA GLU A 25 6.77 4.73 9.90
C GLU A 25 5.53 4.43 10.75
N ASP A 26 5.34 3.17 11.19
CA ASP A 26 4.15 2.75 11.92
C ASP A 26 4.17 3.20 13.39
N LEU A 27 3.28 4.11 13.72
CA LEU A 27 3.11 4.65 15.07
C LEU A 27 2.12 3.82 15.92
N PHE A 28 1.37 2.89 15.31
CA PHE A 28 0.28 2.18 15.98
C PHE A 28 0.55 0.68 16.19
N GLY A 29 1.75 0.19 15.86
CA GLY A 29 2.17 -1.20 16.10
C GLY A 29 1.43 -2.27 15.27
N ARG A 30 0.87 -1.85 14.14
CA ARG A 30 0.18 -2.70 13.15
C ARG A 30 1.15 -3.50 12.29
N ASN A 31 2.41 -3.11 12.22
CA ASN A 31 3.47 -3.86 11.54
C ASN A 31 3.54 -5.33 11.99
N SER A 32 3.33 -5.60 13.29
CA SER A 32 3.29 -6.96 13.85
C SER A 32 2.24 -7.87 13.22
N VAL A 33 1.07 -7.32 12.86
CA VAL A 33 0.00 -8.08 12.19
C VAL A 33 0.29 -8.21 10.69
N ALA A 34 0.91 -7.18 10.08
CA ALA A 34 1.38 -7.25 8.69
C ALA A 34 2.43 -8.35 8.51
N GLU A 35 3.35 -8.52 9.47
CA GLU A 35 4.36 -9.58 9.50
C GLU A 35 3.77 -10.99 9.64
N GLN A 36 2.71 -11.14 10.44
CA GLN A 36 1.96 -12.40 10.52
C GLN A 36 1.33 -12.76 9.16
N LEU A 37 0.69 -11.80 8.50
CA LEU A 37 0.11 -12.01 7.18
C LEU A 37 1.18 -12.33 6.13
N ASN A 38 2.32 -11.64 6.17
CA ASN A 38 3.49 -11.94 5.33
C ASN A 38 3.94 -13.40 5.49
N THR A 39 4.09 -13.84 6.74
CA THR A 39 4.50 -15.21 7.09
C THR A 39 3.51 -16.25 6.57
N ILE A 40 2.20 -15.98 6.67
CA ILE A 40 1.16 -16.86 6.12
C ILE A 40 1.32 -16.97 4.60
N ILE A 41 1.44 -15.85 3.90
CA ILE A 41 1.57 -15.82 2.43
C ILE A 41 2.84 -16.57 1.98
N LYS A 42 3.99 -16.34 2.64
CA LYS A 42 5.26 -16.98 2.27
C LYS A 42 5.25 -18.50 2.45
N ASN A 43 4.55 -18.97 3.48
CA ASN A 43 4.48 -20.39 3.82
C ASN A 43 3.31 -21.13 3.17
N TYR A 44 2.46 -20.44 2.42
CA TYR A 44 1.35 -21.06 1.71
C TYR A 44 1.88 -21.90 0.55
N LYS A 45 1.66 -23.22 0.60
CA LYS A 45 2.14 -24.22 -0.39
C LYS A 45 1.01 -25.09 -0.96
N GLU A 46 -0.23 -24.75 -0.65
CA GLU A 46 -1.39 -25.49 -1.15
C GLU A 46 -1.64 -25.18 -2.64
N GLU A 47 -2.31 -26.11 -3.34
CA GLU A 47 -2.66 -25.92 -4.76
C GLU A 47 -3.79 -24.92 -4.97
N ASP A 48 -4.69 -24.78 -3.98
CA ASP A 48 -5.81 -23.86 -4.03
C ASP A 48 -5.36 -22.39 -3.89
N SER A 49 -6.18 -21.45 -4.34
CA SER A 49 -5.92 -20.01 -4.14
C SER A 49 -6.51 -19.51 -2.82
N ILE A 50 -5.76 -18.68 -2.09
CA ILE A 50 -6.22 -17.99 -0.88
C ILE A 50 -6.53 -16.51 -1.16
N THR A 51 -7.58 -15.99 -0.53
CA THR A 51 -7.98 -14.57 -0.61
C THR A 51 -8.08 -13.96 0.78
N PHE A 52 -7.52 -12.77 0.96
CA PHE A 52 -7.58 -12.01 2.20
C PHE A 52 -8.39 -10.72 2.01
N GLY A 53 -9.27 -10.42 2.97
CA GLY A 53 -10.03 -9.17 3.01
C GLY A 53 -9.52 -8.26 4.13
N ILE A 54 -9.13 -7.03 3.79
CA ILE A 54 -8.75 -5.99 4.77
C ILE A 54 -9.91 -5.02 4.93
N ILE A 55 -10.55 -5.03 6.09
CA ILE A 55 -11.81 -4.32 6.35
C ILE A 55 -11.58 -3.24 7.42
N GLY A 56 -12.20 -2.08 7.24
CA GLY A 56 -12.15 -0.97 8.20
C GLY A 56 -12.62 0.34 7.57
N ASP A 57 -12.88 1.33 8.41
CA ASP A 57 -13.41 2.64 8.01
C ASP A 57 -12.43 3.44 7.13
N TRP A 58 -12.94 4.47 6.45
CA TRP A 58 -12.08 5.40 5.73
C TRP A 58 -11.05 6.05 6.68
N GLY A 59 -9.80 6.19 6.25
CA GLY A 59 -8.73 6.71 7.10
C GLY A 59 -8.21 5.73 8.16
N SER A 60 -8.72 4.49 8.24
CA SER A 60 -8.23 3.51 9.22
C SER A 60 -6.82 2.96 8.92
N GLY A 61 -6.15 3.39 7.84
CA GLY A 61 -4.80 2.95 7.47
C GLY A 61 -4.71 1.60 6.76
N LYS A 62 -5.77 1.16 6.07
CA LYS A 62 -5.76 -0.11 5.29
C LYS A 62 -4.68 -0.14 4.23
N THR A 63 -4.53 0.96 3.46
CA THR A 63 -3.51 1.06 2.42
C THR A 63 -2.10 1.02 3.02
N SER A 64 -1.89 1.70 4.15
CA SER A 64 -0.65 1.60 4.94
C SER A 64 -0.35 0.16 5.36
N PHE A 65 -1.37 -0.57 5.83
CA PHE A 65 -1.23 -1.97 6.23
C PHE A 65 -0.84 -2.88 5.05
N VAL A 66 -1.44 -2.68 3.87
CA VAL A 66 -1.05 -3.38 2.65
C VAL A 66 0.41 -3.08 2.29
N ASN A 67 0.81 -1.81 2.33
CA ASN A 67 2.19 -1.41 2.02
C ASN A 67 3.21 -2.08 2.96
N MET A 68 2.95 -2.07 4.28
CA MET A 68 3.80 -2.77 5.25
C MET A 68 3.84 -4.28 5.04
N THR A 69 2.71 -4.89 4.68
CA THR A 69 2.66 -6.35 4.39
C THR A 69 3.53 -6.68 3.19
N LEU A 70 3.44 -5.86 2.13
CA LEU A 70 4.14 -6.04 0.87
C LEU A 70 5.63 -5.68 0.93
N GLU A 71 6.07 -4.97 1.98
CA GLU A 71 7.45 -4.51 2.11
C GLU A 71 8.46 -5.66 2.04
N ASP A 72 8.25 -6.78 2.74
CA ASP A 72 9.20 -7.90 2.74
C ASP A 72 9.11 -8.80 1.50
N PHE A 73 8.31 -8.42 0.49
CA PHE A 73 8.22 -9.11 -0.79
C PHE A 73 8.90 -8.35 -1.93
N LYS A 74 9.30 -7.08 -1.73
CA LYS A 74 9.83 -6.22 -2.80
C LYS A 74 11.08 -6.79 -3.48
N ASP A 75 11.91 -7.50 -2.73
CA ASP A 75 13.18 -8.07 -3.20
C ASP A 75 13.15 -9.61 -3.29
N ASP A 76 11.97 -10.23 -3.17
CA ASP A 76 11.82 -11.69 -3.24
C ASP A 76 11.37 -12.11 -4.64
N GLU A 77 12.31 -12.62 -5.44
CA GLU A 77 12.08 -13.04 -6.83
C GLU A 77 11.07 -14.19 -6.97
N ASN A 78 10.69 -14.86 -5.87
CA ASN A 78 9.66 -15.90 -5.89
C ASN A 78 8.23 -15.32 -5.95
N PHE A 79 8.06 -14.00 -5.78
CA PHE A 79 6.76 -13.35 -5.74
C PHE A 79 6.64 -12.26 -6.82
N ILE A 80 5.52 -12.29 -7.55
CA ILE A 80 5.13 -11.22 -8.48
C ILE A 80 4.01 -10.42 -7.82
N ILE A 81 4.25 -9.13 -7.55
CA ILE A 81 3.28 -8.25 -6.89
C ILE A 81 2.51 -7.46 -7.95
N VAL A 82 1.21 -7.72 -8.08
CA VAL A 82 0.33 -7.02 -9.03
C VAL A 82 -0.60 -6.07 -8.29
N LYS A 83 -0.36 -4.76 -8.37
CA LYS A 83 -1.25 -3.73 -7.77
C LYS A 83 -2.33 -3.31 -8.76
N PHE A 84 -3.59 -3.55 -8.43
CA PHE A 84 -4.75 -3.18 -9.25
C PHE A 84 -5.75 -2.34 -8.45
N ASN A 85 -6.07 -1.13 -8.94
CA ASN A 85 -7.05 -0.22 -8.33
C ASN A 85 -8.20 0.08 -9.31
N PRO A 86 -9.44 -0.38 -9.03
CA PRO A 86 -10.56 -0.26 -9.97
C PRO A 86 -11.32 1.07 -9.90
N TRP A 87 -10.88 2.06 -9.12
CA TRP A 87 -11.71 3.22 -8.72
C TRP A 87 -12.29 4.06 -9.88
N ASN A 88 -11.65 4.06 -11.06
CA ASN A 88 -12.07 4.88 -12.21
C ASN A 88 -12.56 4.06 -13.43
N ILE A 89 -13.23 2.93 -13.18
CA ILE A 89 -13.68 2.01 -14.23
C ILE A 89 -15.19 2.02 -14.35
N SER A 90 -15.68 2.52 -15.49
CA SER A 90 -17.11 2.75 -15.75
C SER A 90 -17.90 1.53 -16.21
N THR A 91 -17.25 0.44 -16.65
CA THR A 91 -17.93 -0.76 -17.14
C THR A 91 -17.23 -2.05 -16.73
N ARG A 92 -18.00 -3.14 -16.59
CA ARG A 92 -17.47 -4.48 -16.29
C ARG A 92 -16.46 -4.96 -17.34
N LYS A 93 -16.74 -4.74 -18.63
CA LYS A 93 -15.84 -5.16 -19.72
C LYS A 93 -14.48 -4.46 -19.60
N LYS A 94 -14.50 -3.15 -19.30
CA LYS A 94 -13.28 -2.38 -19.08
C LYS A 94 -12.54 -2.85 -17.82
N LEU A 95 -13.25 -3.17 -16.73
CA LEU A 95 -12.66 -3.70 -15.49
C LEU A 95 -11.83 -4.96 -15.75
N ILE A 96 -12.43 -5.92 -16.46
CA ILE A 96 -11.78 -7.18 -16.78
C ILE A 96 -10.58 -6.94 -17.70
N SER A 97 -10.75 -6.11 -18.73
CA SER A 97 -9.67 -5.78 -19.67
C SER A 97 -8.49 -5.09 -18.97
N ASP A 98 -8.76 -4.11 -18.11
CA ASP A 98 -7.74 -3.36 -17.38
C ASP A 98 -7.02 -4.26 -16.39
N PHE A 99 -7.74 -5.16 -15.70
CA PHE A 99 -7.14 -6.15 -14.81
C PHE A 99 -6.14 -7.06 -15.54
N PHE A 100 -6.56 -7.70 -16.64
CA PHE A 100 -5.66 -8.57 -17.41
C PHE A 100 -4.51 -7.80 -18.05
N THR A 101 -4.74 -6.54 -18.45
CA THR A 101 -3.67 -5.68 -18.97
C THR A 101 -2.63 -5.37 -17.90
N THR A 102 -3.05 -5.07 -16.68
CA THR A 102 -2.14 -4.86 -15.54
C THR A 102 -1.41 -6.16 -15.19
N LEU A 103 -2.11 -7.28 -15.12
CA LEU A 103 -1.53 -8.59 -14.83
C LEU A 103 -0.43 -8.97 -15.83
N ALA A 104 -0.70 -8.84 -17.13
CA ALA A 104 0.24 -9.20 -18.19
C ALA A 104 1.50 -8.32 -18.24
N LYS A 105 1.48 -7.12 -17.63
CA LYS A 105 2.68 -6.26 -17.53
C LYS A 105 3.69 -6.80 -16.54
N GLU A 106 3.23 -7.48 -15.49
CA GLU A 106 4.08 -7.94 -14.39
C GLU A 106 4.57 -9.39 -14.58
N ILE A 107 3.84 -10.25 -15.30
CA ILE A 107 4.18 -11.67 -15.53
C ILE A 107 5.01 -11.87 -16.82
N ARG A 108 5.98 -11.01 -17.12
CA ARG A 108 6.81 -11.15 -18.34
C ARG A 108 8.00 -12.06 -18.16
#